data_AF-A0AAN5ICF3-F1
#
_entry.id   AF-A0AAN5ICF3-F1
#
_cell.length_a   1.000
_cell.length_b   1.000
_cell.length_c   1.000
_cell.angle_alpha   90.00
_cell.angle_beta   90.00
_cell.angle_gamma   90.00
#
_symmetry.space_group_name_H-M   'P 1'
#
loop_
_entity.id
_entity.type
_entity.pdbx_description
1 polymer ?
#
loop_
_entity_poly.entity_id
_entity_poly.type
_entity_poly.pdbx_seq_one_letter_code
_entity_poly.pdbx_strand_id
1 'polypeptide(L)'
;SKMLRAIFGARSSIATGCRFLSAAATPAAAKPKVDKEALKELRQRTGYSFVNCKKALEQFDRTQLDEAVKWLHELARKEGWKKADKLSSRATTQGLVGVKIDGPFGAVVELGCETDFVARGEPFQQLLVALSSAAAAHAKTLTWPASQRMETQTLVFDELSDANGKKLREVLTDSVGRIGENLNVKSVRVYKAPEGVQFYGASHPKNMLGDVSMGRFVSVLAMRRLAPEGTVFPSVRLADQICQHVIGMNSESLGEPPVPK
;
A
#
# COMPACT_ATOMS: atom_id res chain seq x y z
N SER A 1 -76.69 24.87 69.60
CA SER A 1 -77.75 23.85 69.50
C SER A 1 -77.12 22.57 68.95
N LYS A 2 -77.13 21.51 69.77
CA LYS A 2 -76.98 20.07 69.46
C LYS A 2 -75.71 19.63 68.69
N MET A 3 -74.75 18.92 69.32
CA MET A 3 -74.76 17.55 69.89
C MET A 3 -74.14 16.54 68.91
N LEU A 4 -73.22 15.72 69.43
CA LEU A 4 -72.81 14.32 69.10
C LEU A 4 -71.28 14.15 69.07
N ARG A 5 -70.67 13.67 70.17
CA ARG A 5 -70.35 12.25 70.53
C ARG A 5 -69.17 11.71 69.69
N ALA A 6 -67.94 11.67 70.18
CA ALA A 6 -67.34 10.81 71.23
C ALA A 6 -67.03 9.37 70.76
N ILE A 7 -65.80 8.92 71.08
CA ILE A 7 -65.37 7.57 71.55
C ILE A 7 -64.35 6.78 70.66
N PHE A 8 -63.34 6.21 71.37
CA PHE A 8 -62.30 5.19 71.07
C PHE A 8 -61.22 5.54 70.02
N GLY A 9 -59.90 5.40 70.22
CA GLY A 9 -59.13 4.62 71.19
C GLY A 9 -58.29 3.57 70.46
N ALA A 10 -56.99 3.77 70.27
CA ALA A 10 -55.95 2.73 70.21
C ALA A 10 -54.58 3.33 69.84
N ARG A 11 -53.58 3.09 70.71
CA ARG A 11 -52.15 3.23 70.42
C ARG A 11 -51.72 2.16 69.43
N SER A 12 -50.90 2.50 68.45
CA SER A 12 -49.99 1.54 67.81
C SER A 12 -48.68 2.25 67.44
N SER A 13 -47.60 1.68 67.97
CA SER A 13 -46.21 2.02 67.71
C SER A 13 -45.83 1.60 66.29
N ILE A 14 -45.36 2.55 65.47
CA ILE A 14 -44.73 2.24 64.19
C ILE A 14 -43.31 2.81 64.25
N ALA A 15 -42.35 1.92 64.45
CA ALA A 15 -40.93 2.21 64.36
C ALA A 15 -40.56 2.61 62.93
N THR A 16 -40.15 3.87 62.75
CA THR A 16 -39.64 4.39 61.49
C THR A 16 -38.19 3.95 61.29
N GLY A 17 -38.00 2.79 60.66
CA GLY A 17 -36.70 2.33 60.17
C GLY A 17 -36.27 3.13 58.94
N CYS A 18 -35.54 4.22 59.14
CA CYS A 18 -34.93 5.01 58.07
C CYS A 18 -33.74 4.24 57.48
N ARG A 19 -33.99 3.39 56.46
CA ARG A 19 -32.92 2.77 55.67
C ARG A 19 -32.32 3.82 54.74
N PHE A 20 -31.14 4.33 55.09
CA PHE A 20 -30.27 5.03 54.17
C PHE A 20 -29.85 4.06 53.04
N LEU A 21 -30.47 4.19 51.88
CA LEU A 21 -29.97 3.59 50.64
C LEU A 21 -28.72 4.37 50.21
N SER A 22 -27.56 3.91 50.68
CA SER A 22 -26.27 4.29 50.11
C SER A 22 -26.23 3.80 48.66
N ALA A 23 -26.39 4.70 47.70
CA ALA A 23 -26.10 4.44 46.31
C ALA A 23 -24.60 4.12 46.19
N ALA A 24 -24.29 2.83 46.10
CA ALA A 24 -22.95 2.36 45.76
C ALA A 24 -22.65 2.84 44.34
N ALA A 25 -21.83 3.88 44.21
CA ALA A 25 -21.21 4.24 42.96
C ALA A 25 -20.36 3.05 42.51
N THR A 26 -20.79 2.38 41.44
CA THR A 26 -20.00 1.37 40.76
C THR A 26 -18.66 2.01 40.38
N PRO A 27 -17.51 1.50 40.84
CA PRO A 27 -16.24 2.02 40.38
C PRO A 27 -16.17 1.82 38.87
N ALA A 28 -15.94 2.90 38.13
CA ALA A 28 -15.65 2.85 36.71
C ALA A 28 -14.54 1.81 36.51
N ALA A 29 -14.82 0.78 35.71
CA ALA A 29 -13.89 -0.31 35.44
C ALA A 29 -12.52 0.29 35.06
N ALA A 30 -11.50 -0.01 35.86
CA ALA A 30 -10.14 0.42 35.59
C ALA A 30 -9.76 -0.08 34.18
N LYS A 31 -9.25 0.81 33.32
CA LYS A 31 -8.80 0.44 31.97
C LYS A 31 -7.88 -0.79 32.08
N PRO A 32 -8.18 -1.89 31.38
CA PRO A 32 -7.41 -3.12 31.51
C PRO A 32 -5.94 -2.82 31.25
N LYS A 33 -5.08 -3.28 32.16
CA LYS A 33 -3.62 -3.15 32.01
C LYS A 33 -3.22 -4.01 30.83
N VAL A 34 -2.90 -3.37 29.71
CA VAL A 34 -2.54 -4.06 28.46
C VAL A 34 -1.36 -5.02 28.71
N ASP A 35 -1.59 -6.29 28.41
CA ASP A 35 -0.62 -7.37 28.56
C ASP A 35 0.58 -7.16 27.62
N LYS A 36 1.80 -7.21 28.16
CA LYS A 36 3.02 -6.86 27.39
C LYS A 36 3.34 -7.94 26.36
N GLU A 37 3.12 -9.19 26.72
CA GLU A 37 3.33 -10.37 25.90
C GLU A 37 2.35 -10.39 24.74
N ALA A 38 1.05 -10.19 24.99
CA ALA A 38 0.05 -10.05 23.94
C ALA A 38 0.35 -8.85 23.01
N LEU A 39 0.83 -7.74 23.55
CA LEU A 39 1.22 -6.56 22.75
C LEU A 39 2.41 -6.87 21.83
N LYS A 40 3.42 -7.60 22.34
CA LYS A 40 4.57 -8.04 21.55
C LYS A 40 4.14 -9.02 20.46
N GLU A 41 3.29 -9.99 20.79
CA GLU A 41 2.76 -11.00 19.88
C GLU A 41 1.94 -10.34 18.76
N LEU A 42 1.00 -9.46 19.10
CA LEU A 42 0.16 -8.77 18.12
C LEU A 42 0.99 -7.91 17.16
N ARG A 43 2.02 -7.23 17.68
CA ARG A 43 2.96 -6.46 16.84
C ARG A 43 3.79 -7.38 15.93
N GLN A 44 4.28 -8.51 16.43
CA GLN A 44 5.05 -9.45 15.62
C GLN A 44 4.20 -10.08 14.52
N ARG A 45 2.92 -10.40 14.80
CA ARG A 45 1.99 -10.95 13.83
C ARG A 45 1.57 -9.95 12.75
N THR A 46 1.38 -8.68 13.11
CA THR A 46 0.75 -7.69 12.21
C THR A 46 1.68 -6.62 11.66
N GLY A 47 2.79 -6.34 12.34
CA GLY A 47 3.75 -5.30 11.98
C GLY A 47 3.28 -3.86 12.23
N TYR A 48 2.08 -3.63 12.77
CA TYR A 48 1.59 -2.28 13.05
C TYR A 48 2.27 -1.64 14.27
N SER A 49 2.10 -0.32 14.41
CA SER A 49 2.68 0.44 15.53
C SER A 49 2.19 -0.07 16.88
N PHE A 50 3.05 0.04 17.91
CA PHE A 50 2.68 -0.32 19.28
C PHE A 50 1.44 0.42 19.79
N VAL A 51 1.24 1.67 19.36
CA VAL A 51 0.07 2.47 19.74
C VAL A 51 -1.21 1.83 19.22
N ASN A 52 -1.22 1.37 17.96
CA ASN A 52 -2.41 0.76 17.39
C ASN A 52 -2.62 -0.66 17.92
N CYS A 53 -1.55 -1.43 18.14
CA CYS A 53 -1.65 -2.72 18.83
C CYS A 53 -2.20 -2.57 20.26
N LYS A 54 -1.81 -1.50 20.97
CA LYS A 54 -2.34 -1.18 22.29
C LYS A 54 -3.83 -0.84 22.24
N LYS A 55 -4.27 0.00 21.30
CA LYS A 55 -5.70 0.31 21.10
C LYS A 55 -6.53 -0.96 20.84
N ALA A 56 -5.98 -1.91 20.08
CA ALA A 56 -6.66 -3.19 19.85
C ALA A 56 -6.79 -4.00 21.15
N LEU A 57 -5.72 -4.07 21.94
CA LEU A 57 -5.73 -4.77 23.24
C LEU A 57 -6.49 -4.03 24.36
N GLU A 58 -6.96 -2.81 24.12
CA GLU A 58 -7.92 -2.12 24.98
C GLU A 58 -9.38 -2.54 24.68
N GLN A 59 -9.62 -3.15 23.51
CA GLN A 59 -10.94 -3.63 23.07
C GLN A 59 -11.07 -5.16 23.15
N PHE A 60 -9.96 -5.89 23.04
CA PHE A 60 -9.92 -7.35 23.00
C PHE A 60 -8.90 -7.89 23.98
N ASP A 61 -9.26 -8.97 24.67
CA ASP A 61 -8.35 -9.65 25.58
C ASP A 61 -7.39 -10.59 24.83
N ARG A 62 -6.40 -11.12 25.55
CA ARG A 62 -5.40 -12.06 25.01
C ARG A 62 -6.01 -13.31 24.36
N THR A 63 -7.19 -13.73 24.78
CA THR A 63 -7.89 -14.90 24.19
C THR A 63 -8.52 -14.58 22.84
N GLN A 64 -8.64 -13.30 22.46
CA GLN A 64 -9.32 -12.82 21.25
C GLN A 64 -8.33 -12.20 20.25
N LEU A 65 -7.09 -12.67 20.21
CA LEU A 65 -6.05 -12.10 19.36
C LEU A 65 -6.43 -12.06 17.87
N ASP A 66 -7.16 -13.05 17.35
CA ASP A 66 -7.56 -13.05 15.95
C ASP A 66 -8.63 -11.99 15.63
N GLU A 67 -9.53 -11.71 16.58
CA GLU A 67 -10.48 -10.60 16.47
C GLU A 67 -9.75 -9.25 16.58
N ALA A 68 -8.79 -9.15 17.49
CA ALA A 68 -7.92 -7.98 17.65
C ALA A 68 -7.16 -7.68 16.36
N VAL A 69 -6.66 -8.71 15.65
CA VAL A 69 -6.00 -8.57 14.34
C VAL A 69 -6.98 -7.99 13.32
N LYS A 70 -8.17 -8.57 13.16
CA LYS A 70 -9.19 -8.07 12.21
C LYS A 70 -9.57 -6.63 12.49
N TRP A 71 -9.83 -6.30 13.74
CA TRP A 71 -10.15 -4.94 14.16
C TRP A 71 -9.00 -3.96 13.90
N LEU A 72 -7.76 -4.39 14.17
CA LEU A 72 -6.55 -3.60 13.94
C LEU A 72 -6.35 -3.32 12.45
N HIS A 73 -6.65 -4.27 11.56
CA HIS A 73 -6.63 -4.05 10.11
C HIS A 73 -7.63 -2.98 9.69
N GLU A 74 -8.86 -3.04 10.18
CA GLU A 74 -9.90 -2.07 9.84
C GLU A 74 -9.57 -0.67 10.39
N LEU A 75 -9.08 -0.60 11.63
CA LEU A 75 -8.60 0.66 12.21
C LEU A 75 -7.45 1.24 11.38
N ALA A 76 -6.46 0.40 11.03
CA ALA A 76 -5.29 0.82 10.27
C ALA A 76 -5.69 1.36 8.89
N ARG A 77 -6.66 0.73 8.21
CA ARG A 77 -7.21 1.22 6.95
C ARG A 77 -7.80 2.62 7.15
N LYS A 78 -8.73 2.78 8.10
CA LYS A 78 -9.39 4.07 8.38
C LYS A 78 -8.40 5.17 8.78
N GLU A 79 -7.41 4.86 9.62
CA GLU A 79 -6.36 5.81 9.99
C GLU A 79 -5.39 6.09 8.83
N GLY A 80 -5.14 5.10 7.97
CA GLY A 80 -4.33 5.22 6.76
C GLY A 80 -4.91 6.25 5.80
N TRP A 81 -6.21 6.20 5.53
CA TRP A 81 -6.92 7.20 4.71
C TRP A 81 -6.78 8.61 5.28
N LYS A 82 -7.05 8.78 6.58
CA LYS A 82 -6.89 10.10 7.24
C LYS A 82 -5.46 10.62 7.19
N LYS A 83 -4.47 9.73 7.33
CA LYS A 83 -3.05 10.09 7.20
C LYS A 83 -2.72 10.48 5.77
N ALA A 84 -3.15 9.69 4.78
CA ALA A 84 -2.92 9.98 3.37
C ALA A 84 -3.49 11.36 3.00
N ASP A 85 -4.72 11.66 3.40
CA ASP A 85 -5.32 12.98 3.17
C ASP A 85 -4.49 14.11 3.81
N LYS A 86 -4.04 13.93 5.06
CA LYS A 86 -3.21 14.90 5.77
C LYS A 86 -1.83 15.10 5.14
N LEU A 87 -1.24 14.03 4.62
CA LEU A 87 0.11 14.03 4.05
C LEU A 87 0.13 14.39 2.56
N SER A 88 -0.99 14.28 1.86
CA SER A 88 -1.12 14.45 0.40
C SER A 88 -0.56 15.77 -0.14
N SER A 89 -0.65 16.84 0.65
CA SER A 89 -0.14 18.18 0.29
C SER A 89 1.39 18.31 0.36
N ARG A 90 2.10 17.34 0.94
CA ARG A 90 3.55 17.37 1.08
C ARG A 90 4.24 16.96 -0.22
N ALA A 91 5.36 17.61 -0.54
CA ALA A 91 6.08 17.34 -1.78
C ALA A 91 6.79 15.98 -1.77
N THR A 92 6.60 15.19 -2.83
CA THR A 92 7.28 13.89 -3.05
C THR A 92 8.43 14.03 -4.05
N THR A 93 9.55 14.57 -3.57
CA THR A 93 10.73 14.85 -4.43
C THR A 93 11.66 13.64 -4.62
N GLN A 94 11.53 12.62 -3.77
CA GLN A 94 12.29 11.37 -3.84
C GLN A 94 11.41 10.24 -4.38
N GLY A 95 12.00 9.07 -4.62
CA GLY A 95 11.29 7.90 -5.12
C GLY A 95 12.15 6.96 -5.96
N LEU A 96 11.50 5.96 -6.54
CA LEU A 96 12.09 5.03 -7.49
C LEU A 96 11.15 4.82 -8.68
N VAL A 97 11.74 4.47 -9.80
CA VAL A 97 11.04 3.96 -10.98
C VAL A 97 11.29 2.46 -11.07
N GLY A 98 10.22 1.69 -11.19
CA GLY A 98 10.25 0.24 -11.39
C GLY A 98 9.93 -0.11 -12.83
N VAL A 99 10.64 -1.09 -13.38
CA VAL A 99 10.38 -1.71 -14.67
C VAL A 99 10.15 -3.21 -14.50
N LYS A 100 9.01 -3.68 -14.99
CA LYS A 100 8.64 -5.10 -15.03
C LYS A 100 8.46 -5.52 -16.48
N ILE A 101 9.12 -6.59 -16.87
CA ILE A 101 8.93 -7.22 -18.18
C ILE A 101 8.22 -8.56 -17.98
N ASP A 102 7.15 -8.80 -18.74
CA ASP A 102 6.33 -10.00 -18.67
C ASP A 102 5.98 -10.47 -20.09
N GLY A 103 6.87 -11.30 -20.65
CA GLY A 103 6.79 -11.75 -22.03
C GLY A 103 6.83 -10.56 -23.00
N PRO A 104 5.81 -10.37 -23.86
CA PRO A 104 5.77 -9.27 -24.81
C PRO A 104 5.12 -8.00 -24.22
N PHE A 105 4.90 -7.93 -22.91
CA PHE A 105 4.38 -6.76 -22.21
C PHE A 105 5.44 -6.20 -21.25
N GLY A 106 5.40 -4.89 -21.06
CA GLY A 106 6.23 -4.20 -20.07
C GLY A 106 5.41 -3.19 -19.29
N ALA A 107 5.82 -2.92 -18.05
CA ALA A 107 5.27 -1.85 -17.23
C ALA A 107 6.40 -1.04 -16.60
N VAL A 108 6.24 0.28 -16.62
CA VAL A 108 7.09 1.24 -15.93
C VAL A 108 6.21 2.03 -14.96
N VAL A 109 6.55 1.98 -13.68
CA VAL A 109 5.82 2.67 -12.61
C VAL A 109 6.78 3.60 -11.88
N GLU A 110 6.43 4.88 -11.80
CA GLU A 110 7.16 5.85 -10.99
C GLU A 110 6.43 6.07 -9.67
N LEU A 111 7.07 5.69 -8.57
CA LEU A 111 6.57 5.89 -7.22
C LEU A 111 7.43 6.94 -6.50
N GLY A 112 6.78 7.97 -5.99
CA GLY A 112 7.39 9.06 -5.24
C GLY A 112 7.17 8.94 -3.72
N CYS A 113 8.10 9.48 -2.95
CA CYS A 113 8.06 9.63 -1.48
C CYS A 113 8.72 10.95 -1.06
N GLU A 114 8.62 11.30 0.23
CA GLU A 114 9.21 12.53 0.78
C GLU A 114 10.73 12.40 0.90
N THR A 115 11.23 11.30 1.47
CA THR A 115 12.66 11.09 1.76
C THR A 115 13.28 9.91 1.00
N ASP A 116 14.60 9.95 0.81
CA ASP A 116 15.34 8.87 0.13
C ASP A 116 15.55 7.63 1.03
N PHE A 117 15.53 7.82 2.35
CA PHE A 117 15.52 6.72 3.32
C PHE A 117 14.32 5.80 3.12
N VAL A 118 13.14 6.36 2.88
CA VAL A 118 11.94 5.57 2.58
C VAL A 118 12.07 4.87 1.23
N ALA A 119 12.56 5.55 0.19
CA ALA A 119 12.75 4.97 -1.14
C ALA A 119 13.64 3.70 -1.12
N ARG A 120 14.67 3.69 -0.27
CA ARG A 120 15.60 2.56 -0.10
C ARG A 120 15.06 1.47 0.82
N GLY A 121 14.00 1.72 1.56
CA GLY A 121 13.40 0.77 2.49
C GLY A 121 12.65 -0.35 1.76
N GLU A 122 12.71 -1.56 2.33
CA GLU A 122 12.01 -2.73 1.80
C GLU A 122 10.49 -2.51 1.64
N PRO A 123 9.75 -1.88 2.58
CA PRO A 123 8.31 -1.68 2.41
C PRO A 123 7.95 -0.87 1.15
N PHE A 124 8.76 0.13 0.81
CA PHE A 124 8.56 0.95 -0.39
C PHE A 124 8.86 0.16 -1.66
N GLN A 125 9.96 -0.60 -1.68
CA GLN A 125 10.32 -1.44 -2.82
C GLN A 125 9.29 -2.55 -3.07
N GLN A 126 8.79 -3.19 -2.00
CA GLN A 126 7.73 -4.20 -2.10
C GLN A 126 6.42 -3.60 -2.66
N LEU A 127 6.06 -2.37 -2.26
CA LEU A 127 4.94 -1.66 -2.86
C LEU A 127 5.19 -1.45 -4.36
N LEU A 128 6.36 -0.95 -4.76
CA LEU A 128 6.69 -0.74 -6.17
C LEU A 128 6.63 -2.04 -7.00
N VAL A 129 7.06 -3.18 -6.42
CA VAL A 129 6.92 -4.50 -7.05
C VAL A 129 5.45 -4.85 -7.27
N ALA A 130 4.61 -4.67 -6.25
CA ALA A 130 3.18 -4.96 -6.33
C ALA A 130 2.48 -4.09 -7.40
N LEU A 131 2.77 -2.79 -7.41
CA LEU A 131 2.22 -1.86 -8.39
C LEU A 131 2.67 -2.18 -9.82
N SER A 132 3.97 -2.44 -10.02
CA SER A 132 4.52 -2.78 -11.34
C SER A 132 3.97 -4.11 -11.85
N SER A 133 3.75 -5.08 -10.96
CA SER A 133 3.15 -6.37 -11.29
C SER A 133 1.68 -6.25 -11.69
N ALA A 134 0.90 -5.48 -10.95
CA ALA A 134 -0.49 -5.21 -11.31
C ALA A 134 -0.60 -4.44 -12.64
N ALA A 135 0.26 -3.46 -12.89
CA ALA A 135 0.30 -2.73 -14.15
C ALA A 135 0.65 -3.63 -15.34
N ALA A 136 1.65 -4.49 -15.21
CA ALA A 136 2.01 -5.44 -16.28
C ALA A 136 0.90 -6.47 -16.54
N ALA A 137 0.22 -6.94 -15.49
CA ALA A 137 -0.94 -7.82 -15.63
C ALA A 137 -2.10 -7.11 -16.36
N HIS A 138 -2.39 -5.86 -16.00
CA HIS A 138 -3.40 -5.04 -16.68
C HIS A 138 -3.04 -4.78 -18.14
N ALA A 139 -1.76 -4.61 -18.48
CA ALA A 139 -1.32 -4.46 -19.87
C ALA A 139 -1.79 -5.61 -20.77
N LYS A 140 -1.92 -6.82 -20.22
CA LYS A 140 -2.39 -8.01 -20.95
C LYS A 140 -3.89 -7.96 -21.27
N THR A 141 -4.67 -7.17 -20.53
CA THR A 141 -6.12 -7.05 -20.73
C THR A 141 -6.50 -5.90 -21.68
N LEU A 142 -5.55 -5.03 -22.01
CA LEU A 142 -5.77 -3.91 -22.91
C LEU A 142 -5.86 -4.36 -24.36
N THR A 143 -6.63 -3.59 -25.15
CA THR A 143 -6.58 -3.69 -26.60
C THR A 143 -5.37 -2.91 -27.11
N TRP A 144 -4.59 -3.55 -27.98
CA TRP A 144 -3.39 -2.97 -28.58
C TRP A 144 -3.56 -2.88 -30.09
N PRO A 145 -3.17 -1.76 -30.72
CA PRO A 145 -3.17 -1.66 -32.17
C PRO A 145 -2.12 -2.62 -32.75
N ALA A 146 -2.41 -3.19 -33.92
CA ALA A 146 -1.43 -3.96 -34.67
C ALA A 146 -0.31 -3.02 -35.14
N SER A 147 0.93 -3.28 -34.72
CA SER A 147 2.06 -2.40 -35.00
C SER A 147 3.35 -3.20 -35.17
N GLN A 148 4.25 -2.66 -36.00
CA GLN A 148 5.63 -3.14 -36.13
C GLN A 148 6.58 -2.46 -35.13
N ARG A 149 6.08 -1.51 -34.33
CA ARG A 149 6.85 -0.78 -33.31
C ARG A 149 6.32 -1.07 -31.91
N MET A 150 7.15 -0.80 -30.91
CA MET A 150 6.72 -0.84 -29.51
C MET A 150 5.59 0.15 -29.31
N GLU A 151 4.44 -0.33 -28.86
CA GLU A 151 3.31 0.50 -28.47
C GLU A 151 3.39 0.85 -26.99
N THR A 152 2.87 2.01 -26.63
CA THR A 152 2.84 2.49 -25.25
C THR A 152 1.48 3.09 -24.90
N GLN A 153 1.02 2.86 -23.67
CA GLN A 153 -0.17 3.49 -23.12
C GLN A 153 0.13 3.99 -21.71
N THR A 154 -0.39 5.17 -21.36
CA THR A 154 -0.35 5.67 -19.98
C THR A 154 -1.65 5.30 -19.30
N LEU A 155 -1.56 4.68 -18.12
CA LEU A 155 -2.72 4.22 -17.38
C LEU A 155 -3.10 5.21 -16.29
N VAL A 156 -4.41 5.32 -16.02
CA VAL A 156 -4.93 6.05 -14.87
C VAL A 156 -4.80 5.15 -13.64
N PHE A 157 -3.92 5.52 -12.72
CA PHE A 157 -3.59 4.69 -11.55
C PHE A 157 -4.82 4.30 -10.71
N ASP A 158 -5.77 5.21 -10.54
CA ASP A 158 -6.96 5.00 -9.71
C ASP A 158 -7.90 3.90 -10.24
N GLU A 159 -7.80 3.56 -11.53
CA GLU A 159 -8.62 2.54 -12.16
C GLU A 159 -8.05 1.13 -11.96
N LEU A 160 -6.76 1.02 -11.61
CA LEU A 160 -6.04 -0.24 -11.50
C LEU A 160 -6.40 -1.02 -10.23
N SER A 161 -6.39 -2.34 -10.38
CA SER A 161 -6.56 -3.30 -9.29
C SER A 161 -5.44 -4.34 -9.31
N ASP A 162 -5.18 -4.94 -8.15
CA ASP A 162 -4.30 -6.09 -8.03
C ASP A 162 -4.96 -7.39 -8.53
N ALA A 163 -4.23 -8.51 -8.47
CA ALA A 163 -4.72 -9.81 -8.90
C ALA A 163 -5.93 -10.32 -8.11
N ASN A 164 -6.19 -9.78 -6.91
CA ASN A 164 -7.32 -10.13 -6.06
C ASN A 164 -8.51 -9.15 -6.25
N GLY A 165 -8.41 -8.22 -7.21
CA GLY A 165 -9.42 -7.20 -7.48
C GLY A 165 -9.37 -6.00 -6.53
N LYS A 166 -8.46 -5.96 -5.55
CA LYS A 166 -8.30 -4.83 -4.64
C LYS A 166 -7.73 -3.64 -5.41
N LYS A 167 -8.34 -2.47 -5.24
CA LYS A 167 -7.90 -1.23 -5.90
C LYS A 167 -6.50 -0.84 -5.44
N LEU A 168 -5.62 -0.51 -6.38
CA LEU A 168 -4.23 -0.14 -6.07
C LEU A 168 -4.13 1.14 -5.23
N ARG A 169 -5.10 2.05 -5.36
CA ARG A 169 -5.24 3.21 -4.48
C ARG A 169 -5.34 2.82 -3.01
N GLU A 170 -6.06 1.75 -2.68
CA GLU A 170 -6.14 1.26 -1.30
C GLU A 170 -4.80 0.69 -0.83
N VAL A 171 -4.11 -0.05 -1.70
CA VAL A 171 -2.78 -0.61 -1.41
C VAL A 171 -1.76 0.50 -1.13
N LEU A 172 -1.80 1.59 -1.90
CA LEU A 172 -0.98 2.78 -1.69
C LEU A 172 -1.31 3.45 -0.35
N THR A 173 -2.60 3.69 -0.06
CA THR A 173 -3.05 4.31 1.19
C THR A 173 -2.68 3.49 2.43
N ASP A 174 -2.82 2.16 2.37
CA ASP A 174 -2.41 1.26 3.45
C ASP A 174 -0.90 1.39 3.70
N SER A 175 -0.12 1.52 2.64
CA SER A 175 1.33 1.71 2.70
C SER A 175 1.71 3.07 3.29
N VAL A 176 1.00 4.15 2.95
CA VAL A 176 1.15 5.48 3.60
C VAL A 176 0.89 5.37 5.10
N GLY A 177 -0.13 4.62 5.53
CA GLY A 177 -0.43 4.41 6.94
C GLY A 177 0.69 3.72 7.72
N ARG A 178 1.42 2.79 7.08
CA ARG A 178 2.54 2.02 7.63
C ARG A 178 3.87 2.79 7.60
N ILE A 179 4.19 3.42 6.47
CA ILE A 179 5.44 4.15 6.24
C ILE A 179 5.42 5.50 6.97
N GLY A 180 4.27 6.19 6.95
CA GLY A 180 4.11 7.48 7.62
C GLY A 180 4.62 8.69 6.83
N GLU A 181 4.93 8.53 5.55
CA GLU A 181 5.24 9.60 4.60
C GLU A 181 4.19 9.67 3.50
N ASN A 182 4.08 10.82 2.84
CA ASN A 182 3.34 10.94 1.60
C ASN A 182 3.96 10.04 0.53
N LEU A 183 3.12 9.21 -0.11
CA LEU A 183 3.49 8.38 -1.24
C LEU A 183 2.59 8.75 -2.42
N ASN A 184 3.18 8.88 -3.60
CA ASN A 184 2.42 9.28 -4.79
C ASN A 184 2.87 8.47 -6.00
N VAL A 185 1.93 7.91 -6.76
CA VAL A 185 2.25 7.30 -8.05
C VAL A 185 2.22 8.41 -9.10
N LYS A 186 3.39 8.75 -9.64
CA LYS A 186 3.55 9.86 -10.59
C LYS A 186 3.15 9.47 -12.00
N SER A 187 3.51 8.25 -12.40
CA SER A 187 3.14 7.73 -13.72
C SER A 187 3.09 6.21 -13.72
N VAL A 188 2.18 5.68 -14.54
CA VAL A 188 2.12 4.27 -14.89
C VAL A 188 2.06 4.18 -16.41
N ARG A 189 3.10 3.61 -17.01
CA ARG A 189 3.17 3.38 -18.46
C ARG A 189 3.31 1.90 -18.72
N VAL A 190 2.55 1.41 -19.68
CA VAL A 190 2.62 0.03 -20.14
C VAL A 190 3.02 -0.02 -21.60
N TYR A 191 3.62 -1.13 -21.99
CA TYR A 191 4.24 -1.32 -23.29
C TYR A 191 3.85 -2.68 -23.87
N LYS A 192 3.69 -2.73 -25.19
CA LYS A 192 3.50 -3.96 -25.95
C LYS A 192 4.55 -4.09 -27.04
N ALA A 193 5.24 -5.22 -27.05
CA ALA A 193 6.19 -5.57 -28.08
C ALA A 193 5.44 -6.11 -29.33
N PRO A 194 5.89 -5.78 -30.54
CA PRO A 194 5.47 -6.44 -31.76
C PRO A 194 5.80 -7.94 -31.75
N GLU A 195 5.20 -8.67 -32.68
CA GLU A 195 5.54 -10.08 -32.88
C GLU A 195 7.02 -10.24 -33.26
N GLY A 196 7.65 -11.29 -32.71
CA GLY A 196 9.09 -11.57 -32.90
C GLY A 196 10.03 -10.58 -32.21
N VAL A 197 9.53 -9.69 -31.35
CA VAL A 197 10.33 -8.73 -30.57
C VAL A 197 10.35 -9.16 -29.10
N GLN A 198 11.54 -9.11 -28.49
CA GLN A 198 11.71 -9.37 -27.05
C GLN A 198 11.92 -8.05 -26.30
N PHE A 199 11.32 -7.95 -25.11
CA PHE A 199 11.56 -6.83 -24.21
C PHE A 199 12.69 -7.13 -23.22
N TYR A 200 13.44 -6.08 -22.91
CA TYR A 200 14.43 -6.06 -21.85
C TYR A 200 14.25 -4.76 -21.06
N GLY A 201 14.49 -4.83 -19.76
CA GLY A 201 14.42 -3.68 -18.86
C GLY A 201 15.67 -3.59 -18.01
N ALA A 202 16.17 -2.38 -17.79
CA ALA A 202 17.26 -2.13 -16.84
C ALA A 202 16.95 -0.91 -15.99
N SER A 203 17.69 -0.79 -14.90
CA SER A 203 17.60 0.32 -13.95
C SER A 203 18.99 0.81 -13.54
N HIS A 204 19.05 2.07 -13.11
CA HIS A 204 20.23 2.65 -12.51
C HIS A 204 19.88 3.58 -11.32
N PRO A 205 20.58 3.47 -10.18
CA PRO A 205 21.44 2.35 -9.78
C PRO A 205 20.69 1.03 -9.89
N LYS A 206 21.41 -0.04 -10.27
CA LYS A 206 20.78 -1.34 -10.52
C LYS A 206 20.32 -1.93 -9.18
N ASN A 207 19.01 -2.02 -8.99
CA ASN A 207 18.39 -2.76 -7.90
C ASN A 207 17.32 -3.67 -8.49
N MET A 208 17.15 -4.86 -7.94
CA MET A 208 16.17 -5.83 -8.43
C MET A 208 15.55 -6.56 -7.25
N LEU A 209 14.22 -6.57 -7.20
CA LEU A 209 13.45 -7.28 -6.20
C LEU A 209 12.39 -8.11 -6.90
N GLY A 210 12.47 -9.44 -6.76
CA GLY A 210 11.69 -10.36 -7.58
C GLY A 210 12.04 -10.21 -9.06
N ASP A 211 11.02 -9.97 -9.89
CA ASP A 211 11.14 -9.78 -11.34
C ASP A 211 11.04 -8.31 -11.77
N VAL A 212 11.13 -7.37 -10.81
CA VAL A 212 11.09 -5.93 -11.07
C VAL A 212 12.47 -5.33 -10.85
N SER A 213 13.01 -4.72 -11.91
CA SER A 213 14.22 -3.92 -11.85
C SER A 213 13.84 -2.48 -11.49
N MET A 214 14.53 -1.84 -10.56
CA MET A 214 14.15 -0.53 -10.05
C MET A 214 15.35 0.33 -9.74
N GLY A 215 15.20 1.64 -9.91
CA GLY A 215 16.28 2.60 -9.70
C GLY A 215 15.77 4.04 -9.81
N ARG A 216 16.70 4.99 -9.87
CA ARG A 216 16.36 6.39 -10.15
C ARG A 216 16.01 6.59 -11.63
N PHE A 217 16.66 5.82 -12.49
CA PHE A 217 16.46 5.79 -13.93
C PHE A 217 16.14 4.36 -14.37
N VAL A 218 15.33 4.22 -15.40
CA VAL A 218 15.03 2.94 -16.03
C VAL A 218 15.01 3.10 -17.55
N SER A 219 15.21 1.99 -18.25
CA SER A 219 15.01 1.91 -19.70
C SER A 219 14.27 0.64 -20.04
N VAL A 220 13.46 0.70 -21.09
CA VAL A 220 12.81 -0.45 -21.73
C VAL A 220 13.33 -0.52 -23.16
N LEU A 221 13.81 -1.69 -23.56
CA LEU A 221 14.31 -1.97 -24.89
C LEU A 221 13.47 -3.06 -25.55
N ALA A 222 12.94 -2.75 -26.73
CA ALA A 222 12.32 -3.74 -27.62
C ALA A 222 13.35 -4.13 -28.69
N MET A 223 13.79 -5.38 -28.72
CA MET A 223 14.81 -5.85 -29.66
C MET A 223 14.33 -7.06 -30.46
N ARG A 224 14.44 -6.96 -31.79
CA ARG A 224 14.24 -8.08 -32.73
C ARG A 224 15.60 -8.59 -33.17
N ARG A 225 15.80 -9.91 -33.11
CA ARG A 225 16.99 -10.55 -33.66
C ARG A 225 16.64 -11.28 -34.95
N LEU A 226 17.22 -10.84 -36.05
CA LEU A 226 17.14 -11.49 -37.36
C LEU A 226 18.34 -12.44 -37.49
N ALA A 227 18.28 -13.61 -36.86
CA ALA A 227 19.34 -14.61 -36.97
C ALA A 227 18.73 -16.00 -37.20
N PRO A 228 19.41 -16.89 -37.96
CA PRO A 228 18.95 -18.27 -38.14
C PRO A 228 18.77 -18.98 -36.80
N GLU A 229 17.76 -19.85 -36.72
CA GLU A 229 17.56 -20.71 -35.55
C GLU A 229 18.84 -21.49 -35.22
N GLY A 230 19.15 -21.62 -33.92
CA GLY A 230 20.35 -22.32 -33.45
C GLY A 230 21.63 -21.47 -33.35
N THR A 231 21.63 -20.22 -33.80
CA THR A 231 22.78 -19.33 -33.62
C THR A 231 22.85 -18.79 -32.18
N VAL A 232 23.93 -19.11 -31.47
CA VAL A 232 24.19 -18.60 -30.11
C VAL A 232 24.69 -17.16 -30.20
N PHE A 233 23.99 -16.23 -29.57
CA PHE A 233 24.40 -14.84 -29.44
C PHE A 233 24.00 -14.30 -28.07
N PRO A 234 24.84 -13.50 -27.41
CA PRO A 234 24.57 -13.00 -26.06
C PRO A 234 23.57 -11.83 -26.07
N SER A 235 22.36 -12.03 -26.59
CA SER A 235 21.31 -11.01 -26.75
C SER A 235 21.00 -10.28 -25.43
N VAL A 236 20.96 -11.02 -24.32
CA VAL A 236 20.69 -10.45 -23.00
C VAL A 236 21.78 -9.48 -22.56
N ARG A 237 23.06 -9.82 -22.80
CA ARG A 237 24.19 -8.95 -22.46
C ARG A 237 24.18 -7.69 -23.31
N LEU A 238 23.95 -7.84 -24.62
CA LEU A 238 23.83 -6.69 -25.52
C LEU A 238 22.67 -5.78 -25.08
N ALA A 239 21.51 -6.36 -24.77
CA ALA A 239 20.35 -5.61 -24.33
C ALA A 239 20.60 -4.85 -23.02
N ASP A 240 21.26 -5.46 -22.03
CA ASP A 240 21.65 -4.77 -20.78
C ASP A 240 22.60 -3.61 -21.06
N GLN A 241 23.57 -3.77 -21.96
CA GLN A 241 24.48 -2.70 -22.37
C GLN A 241 23.76 -1.56 -23.10
N ILE A 242 22.84 -1.87 -24.02
CA ILE A 242 22.05 -0.86 -24.72
C ILE A 242 21.14 -0.12 -23.74
N CYS A 243 20.47 -0.83 -22.83
CA CYS A 243 19.67 -0.22 -21.78
C CYS A 243 20.50 0.74 -20.91
N GLN A 244 21.69 0.32 -20.46
CA GLN A 244 22.60 1.18 -19.71
C GLN A 244 23.07 2.39 -20.52
N HIS A 245 23.33 2.21 -21.82
CA HIS A 245 23.66 3.31 -22.71
C HIS A 245 22.52 4.32 -22.84
N VAL A 246 21.27 3.85 -23.03
CA VAL A 246 20.08 4.71 -23.08
C VAL A 246 19.92 5.50 -21.77
N ILE A 247 20.11 4.84 -20.61
CA ILE A 247 20.07 5.52 -19.31
C ILE A 247 21.17 6.58 -19.20
N GLY A 248 22.40 6.27 -19.61
CA GLY A 248 23.55 7.17 -19.47
C GLY A 248 23.54 8.34 -20.46
N MET A 249 23.05 8.11 -21.69
CA MET A 249 23.11 9.08 -22.78
C MET A 249 21.79 9.81 -23.03
N ASN A 250 20.69 9.38 -22.40
CA ASN A 250 19.35 9.95 -22.59
C ASN A 250 18.96 10.06 -24.08
N SER A 251 19.15 8.97 -24.83
CA SER A 251 18.88 8.95 -26.28
C SER A 251 17.41 9.22 -26.59
N GLU A 252 17.15 10.22 -27.43
CA GLU A 252 15.78 10.66 -27.76
C GLU A 252 15.17 9.92 -28.95
N SER A 253 16.00 9.36 -29.84
CA SER A 253 15.56 8.68 -31.06
C SER A 253 16.36 7.40 -31.33
N LEU A 254 15.74 6.49 -32.07
CA LEU A 254 16.40 5.35 -32.69
C LEU A 254 16.77 5.72 -34.13
N GLY A 255 18.00 5.44 -34.57
CA GLY A 255 18.45 5.67 -35.94
C GLY A 255 19.38 6.88 -36.08
N GLU A 256 19.34 7.54 -37.24
CA GLU A 256 20.16 8.72 -37.48
C GLU A 256 19.75 9.88 -36.55
N PRO A 257 20.73 10.64 -36.01
CA PRO A 257 20.45 11.74 -35.11
C PRO A 257 19.55 12.77 -35.80
N PRO A 258 18.60 13.38 -35.08
CA PRO A 258 17.76 14.43 -35.65
C PRO A 258 18.64 15.56 -36.18
N VAL A 259 18.38 16.00 -37.41
CA VAL A 259 19.06 17.16 -37.98
C VAL A 259 18.77 18.36 -37.07
N PRO A 260 19.79 19.07 -36.53
CA PRO A 260 19.55 20.20 -35.65
C PRO A 260 18.69 21.25 -36.37
N LYS A 261 17.68 21.75 -35.64
CA LYS A 261 16.80 22.84 -36.11
C LYS A 261 17.55 24.15 -36.24
#